data_AF-A0AAJ2RJF2-F1
#
_entry.id   AF-A0AAJ2RJF2-F1
#
_cell.length_a   1.000
_cell.length_b   1.000
_cell.length_c   1.000
_cell.angle_alpha   90.00
_cell.angle_beta   90.00
_cell.angle_gamma   90.00
#
_symmetry.space_group_name_H-M   'P 1'
#
loop_
_entity.id
_entity.type
_entity.pdbx_description
1 polymer ?
#
loop_
_entity_poly.entity_id
_entity_poly.type
_entity_poly.pdbx_seq_one_letter_code
_entity_poly.pdbx_strand_id
1 'polypeptide(L)' 'MARYDLPDEAWSIIQPLLPAEPTSPRAGRPWAEHRKVINGMFWVLCSGAPWRDLPERYGSWKTVYNRF' A
#
# COMPACT_ATOMS: atom_id res chain seq x y z
N MET A 1 8.35 4.48 11.16
CA MET A 1 7.28 3.46 11.22
C MET A 1 6.09 4.06 11.95
N ALA A 2 4.92 4.13 11.32
CA ALA A 2 3.69 4.65 11.93
C ALA A 2 2.92 3.54 12.68
N ARG A 3 1.96 3.94 13.53
CA ARG A 3 1.21 3.06 14.47
C ARG A 3 0.59 1.80 13.86
N TYR A 4 0.28 1.81 12.56
CA TYR A 4 -0.39 0.71 11.86
C TYR A 4 0.43 0.16 10.68
N ASP A 5 1.71 0.53 10.60
CA ASP A 5 2.59 -0.03 9.57
C ASP A 5 2.95 -1.48 9.91
N LEU A 6 3.04 -2.32 8.87
CA LEU A 6 3.50 -3.69 9.04
C LEU A 6 4.95 -3.73 9.54
N PRO A 7 5.23 -4.49 10.61
CA PRO A 7 6.59 -4.87 11.02
C PRO A 7 7.41 -5.41 9.86
N ASP A 8 8.73 -5.21 9.88
CA ASP A 8 9.61 -5.69 8.80
C ASP A 8 9.53 -7.21 8.66
N GLU A 9 9.37 -7.93 9.77
CA GLU A 9 9.21 -9.38 9.81
C GLU A 9 7.94 -9.82 9.09
N ALA A 10 6.80 -9.18 9.39
CA ALA A 10 5.54 -9.46 8.71
C ALA A 10 5.62 -9.09 7.21
N TRP A 11 6.28 -7.97 6.90
CA TRP A 11 6.50 -7.54 5.52
C TRP A 11 7.31 -8.57 4.73
N SER A 12 8.34 -9.16 5.32
CA SER A 12 9.17 -10.18 4.68
C SER A 12 8.40 -11.44 4.25
N ILE A 13 7.30 -11.75 4.96
CA ILE A 13 6.42 -12.88 4.64
C ILE A 13 5.48 -12.51 3.48
N ILE A 14 4.99 -11.28 3.46
CA ILE A 14 3.99 -10.80 2.49
C ILE A 14 4.62 -10.43 1.15
N GLN A 15 5.74 -9.70 1.17
CA GLN A 15 6.41 -9.19 -0.03
C GLN A 15 6.59 -10.23 -1.16
N PRO A 16 7.08 -11.46 -0.91
CA PRO A 16 7.29 -12.43 -1.98
C PRO A 16 6.00 -12.97 -2.61
N LEU A 17 4.85 -12.76 -1.97
CA LEU A 17 3.54 -13.19 -2.48
C LEU A 17 2.90 -12.16 -3.41
N LEU A 18 3.47 -10.96 -3.49
CA LEU A 18 2.94 -9.87 -4.30
C LEU A 18 3.40 -10.02 -5.75
N PRO A 19 2.55 -9.60 -6.72
CA PRO A 19 2.94 -9.60 -8.11
C PRO A 19 4.17 -8.71 -8.32
N ALA A 20 5.08 -9.15 -9.19
CA ALA A 20 6.19 -8.31 -9.61
C ALA A 20 5.68 -7.03 -10.26
N GLU A 21 6.38 -5.92 -10.03
CA GLU A 21 6.04 -4.66 -10.68
C GLU A 21 6.13 -4.83 -12.20
N PRO A 22 5.17 -4.26 -12.97
CA PRO A 22 5.18 -4.36 -14.41
C PRO A 22 6.47 -3.75 -14.97
N THR A 23 7.29 -4.59 -15.59
CA THR A 23 8.56 -4.20 -16.23
C THR A 23 8.38 -3.82 -17.69
N SER A 24 7.16 -3.91 -18.23
CA SER A 24 6.89 -3.59 -19.63
C SER A 24 6.89 -2.08 -19.86
N PRO A 25 7.59 -1.57 -20.89
CA PRO A 25 7.49 -0.18 -21.34
C PRO A 25 6.09 0.22 -21.82
N ARG A 26 5.21 -0.76 -22.07
CA ARG A 26 3.79 -0.54 -22.43
C ARG A 26 2.87 -0.60 -21.21
N ALA A 27 3.39 -0.94 -20.03
CA ALA A 27 2.63 -0.76 -18.80
C ALA A 27 2.38 0.74 -18.64
N GLY A 28 1.18 1.11 -18.19
CA GLY A 28 0.80 2.51 -17.98
C GLY A 28 1.61 3.18 -16.87
N ARG A 29 0.98 4.00 -16.05
CA ARG A 29 1.67 4.64 -14.93
C ARG A 29 2.34 3.58 -14.03
N PRO A 30 3.60 3.78 -13.60
CA PRO A 30 4.26 2.91 -12.64
C PRO A 30 3.40 2.68 -11.41
N TRP A 31 3.44 1.47 -10.88
CA TRP A 31 2.70 1.12 -9.69
C TRP A 31 3.25 1.89 -8.47
N ALA A 32 2.36 2.20 -7.53
CA ALA A 32 2.80 2.66 -6.23
C ALA A 32 3.46 1.50 -5.48
N GLU A 33 4.51 1.83 -4.73
CA GLU A 33 5.26 0.89 -3.88
C GLU A 33 4.31 0.04 -3.04
N HIS A 34 4.42 -1.28 -3.17
CA HIS A 34 3.51 -2.22 -2.54
C HIS A 34 3.40 -2.03 -1.01
N ARG A 35 4.52 -1.77 -0.34
CA ARG A 35 4.56 -1.60 1.11
C ARG A 35 3.75 -0.39 1.56
N LYS A 36 3.87 0.74 0.87
CA LYS A 36 3.09 1.95 1.19
C LYS A 36 1.60 1.72 1.01
N VAL A 37 1.21 1.04 -0.05
CA VAL A 37 -0.19 0.73 -0.33
C VAL A 37 -0.77 -0.18 0.74
N ILE A 38 -0.08 -1.26 1.09
CA ILE A 38 -0.55 -2.21 2.11
C ILE A 38 -0.58 -1.55 3.50
N ASN A 39 0.43 -0.79 3.88
CA ASN A 39 0.40 -0.01 5.13
C ASN A 39 -0.76 1.00 5.16
N GLY A 40 -1.10 1.60 4.01
CA GLY A 40 -2.27 2.47 3.87
C GLY A 40 -3.58 1.72 4.11
N MET A 41 -3.71 0.50 3.59
CA MET A 41 -4.87 -0.36 3.86
C MET A 41 -4.98 -0.69 5.35
N PHE A 42 -3.89 -1.14 5.98
CA PHE A 42 -3.87 -1.42 7.43
C PHE A 42 -4.22 -0.20 8.26
N TRP A 43 -3.72 0.99 7.88
CA TRP A 43 -4.08 2.21 8.56
C TRP A 43 -5.60 2.44 8.55
N VAL A 44 -6.26 2.28 7.40
CA VAL A 44 -7.73 2.43 7.29
C VAL A 44 -8.46 1.34 8.06
N LEU A 45 -8.07 0.07 7.89
CA LEU A 45 -8.71 -1.07 8.56
C LEU A 45 -8.60 -1.00 10.08
N CYS A 46 -7.45 -0.57 10.62
CA CYS A 46 -7.22 -0.49 12.06
C CYS A 46 -7.75 0.80 12.70
N SER A 47 -7.78 1.92 11.96
CA SER A 47 -8.29 3.19 12.49
C SER A 47 -9.80 3.37 12.30
N GLY A 48 -10.39 2.72 11.29
CA GLY A 48 -11.78 2.93 10.88
C GLY A 48 -12.05 4.28 10.21
N ALA A 49 -11.00 5.08 9.94
CA ALA A 49 -11.13 6.38 9.29
C ALA A 49 -11.58 6.23 7.82
N PRO A 50 -12.29 7.22 7.26
CA PRO A 50 -12.68 7.17 5.85
C PRO A 50 -11.43 7.24 4.96
N TRP A 51 -11.49 6.60 3.79
CA TRP A 51 -10.37 6.56 2.82
C TRP A 51 -9.84 7.94 2.45
N ARG A 52 -10.70 8.97 2.40
CA ARG A 52 -10.29 10.34 2.09
C ARG A 52 -9.32 10.95 3.10
N ASP A 53 -9.30 10.43 4.32
CA ASP A 53 -8.43 10.89 5.40
C ASP A 53 -7.13 10.07 5.46
N LEU A 54 -6.91 9.18 4.48
CA LEU A 54 -5.67 8.42 4.39
C LEU A 54 -4.47 9.38 4.39
N PRO A 55 -3.50 9.20 5.31
CA PRO A 55 -2.35 10.07 5.38
C PRO A 55 -1.50 10.04 4.10
N GLU A 56 -1.06 11.21 3.66
CA GLU A 56 -0.31 11.41 2.41
C GLU A 56 0.97 10.55 2.31
N ARG A 57 1.56 10.16 3.44
CA ARG A 57 2.71 9.24 3.50
C ARG A 57 2.46 7.89 2.81
N TYR A 58 1.21 7.45 2.69
CA TYR A 58 0.82 6.22 1.99
C TYR A 58 0.49 6.45 0.50
N GLY A 59 0.58 7.68 0.04
CA GLY A 59 0.23 8.10 -1.32
C GLY A 59 -1.24 8.47 -1.48
N SER A 60 -1.69 8.51 -2.72
CA SER A 60 -3.08 8.85 -3.06
C SER A 60 -4.05 7.82 -2.51
N TRP A 61 -5.05 8.27 -1.76
CA TRP A 61 -6.10 7.39 -1.25
C TRP A 61 -6.82 6.61 -2.34
N LYS A 62 -7.00 7.18 -3.54
CA LYS A 62 -7.60 6.49 -4.69
C LYS A 62 -6.74 5.31 -5.15
N THR A 63 -5.42 5.46 -5.12
CA THR A 63 -4.49 4.39 -5.50
C THR A 63 -4.53 3.24 -4.51
N VAL A 64 -4.61 3.54 -3.22
CA VAL A 64 -4.73 2.51 -2.18
C VAL A 64 -6.10 1.83 -2.26
N TYR A 65 -7.17 2.60 -2.38
CA TYR A 65 -8.54 2.09 -2.50
C TYR A 65 -8.72 1.18 -3.71
N ASN A 66 -8.21 1.57 -4.88
CA ASN A 66 -8.30 0.75 -6.10
C ASN A 66 -7.51 -0.57 -6.03
N ARG A 67 -6.66 -0.75 -5.01
CA ARG A 67 -5.88 -1.97 -4.77
C ARG A 67 -6.42 -2.81 -3.62
N PHE A 68 -7.43 -2.32 -2.89
CA PHE A 68 -8.10 -3.03 -1.81
C PHE A 68 -9.17 -3.95 -2.41
#